data_AF-A0A935CQF6-F1
#
_entry.id   AF-A0A935CQF6-F1
#
_cell.length_a   1.000
_cell.length_b   1.000
_cell.length_c   1.000
_cell.angle_alpha   90.00
_cell.angle_beta   90.00
_cell.angle_gamma   90.00
#
_symmetry.space_group_name_H-M   'P 1'
#
loop_
_entity.id
_entity.type
_entity.pdbx_description
1 polymer ?
#
loop_
_entity_poly.entity_id
_entity_poly.type
_entity_poly.pdbx_seq_one_letter_code
_entity_poly.pdbx_strand_id
1 'polypeptide(L)'
;MTSLKISDQDKNMVELKKLGSDWVLADADSFPVDASKVTPILDKIAAIKTNRLVTRTSDSHKRLQVAADDFLRKVEFTLASGAAHTLFIGSTPGTCATHVRADQQSEVFLASDLSSYEVGAQETSWIKTTYVSITQTEMIGLTVTNITGTLQFSKDVSGAWMLDVLPARGARHGAVTSLVSQAANVTPAQAAGQAG
;
A
#
# COMPACT_ATOMS: atom_id res chain seq x y z
N MET A 1 8.88 15.36 -3.68
CA MET A 1 9.54 14.13 -3.22
C MET A 1 9.59 13.15 -4.40
N THR A 2 10.66 12.36 -4.50
CA THR A 2 10.95 11.41 -5.59
C THR A 2 11.11 9.97 -5.11
N SER A 3 11.43 9.75 -3.83
CA SER A 3 11.37 8.45 -3.16
C SER A 3 10.84 8.60 -1.74
N LEU A 4 10.24 7.52 -1.23
CA LEU A 4 9.72 7.41 0.11
C LEU A 4 9.97 5.98 0.61
N LYS A 5 10.66 5.82 1.72
CA LYS A 5 10.92 4.55 2.37
C LYS A 5 10.42 4.60 3.80
N ILE A 6 9.62 3.62 4.18
CA ILE A 6 8.94 3.59 5.47
C ILE A 6 9.29 2.29 6.16
N SER A 7 9.74 2.38 7.41
CA SER A 7 9.93 1.22 8.28
C SER A 7 9.22 1.38 9.62
N ASP A 8 8.84 0.27 10.24
CA ASP A 8 8.21 0.21 11.56
C ASP A 8 9.02 -0.59 12.60
N GLN A 9 8.46 -0.75 13.80
CA GLN A 9 9.06 -1.48 14.92
C GLN A 9 9.15 -2.99 14.68
N ASP A 10 8.25 -3.53 13.85
CA ASP A 10 8.18 -4.95 13.51
C ASP A 10 9.15 -5.30 12.36
N LYS A 11 9.99 -4.33 11.96
CA LYS A 11 10.97 -4.43 10.86
C LYS A 11 10.32 -4.62 9.49
N ASN A 12 9.03 -4.31 9.35
CA ASN A 12 8.45 -4.17 8.03
C ASN A 12 9.06 -2.95 7.34
N MET A 13 9.14 -3.02 6.02
CA MET A 13 9.69 -1.97 5.19
C MET A 13 8.98 -1.95 3.85
N VAL A 14 8.72 -0.75 3.35
CA VAL A 14 8.23 -0.52 2.00
C VAL A 14 8.93 0.68 1.40
N GLU A 15 9.31 0.56 0.13
CA GLU A 15 9.94 1.62 -0.63
C GLU A 15 9.07 1.97 -1.85
N LEU A 16 8.70 3.24 -1.94
CA LEU A 16 7.96 3.84 -3.05
C LEU A 16 8.92 4.75 -3.82
N LYS A 17 8.88 4.67 -5.14
CA LYS A 17 9.64 5.57 -6.03
C LYS A 17 8.71 6.23 -7.02
N LYS A 18 9.06 7.43 -7.44
CA LYS A 18 8.34 8.14 -8.49
C LYS A 18 8.89 7.73 -9.86
N LEU A 19 8.02 7.22 -10.72
CA LEU A 19 8.32 6.87 -12.11
C LEU A 19 7.47 7.77 -13.02
N GLY A 20 8.09 8.81 -13.58
CA GLY A 20 7.35 9.86 -14.30
C GLY A 20 6.41 10.62 -13.35
N SER A 21 5.09 10.58 -13.62
CA SER A 21 4.07 11.15 -12.75
C SER A 21 3.66 10.24 -11.60
N ASP A 22 3.89 8.93 -11.73
CA ASP A 22 3.23 7.92 -10.92
C ASP A 22 4.14 7.41 -9.80
N TRP A 23 3.52 6.93 -8.72
CA TRP A 23 4.22 6.23 -7.66
C TRP A 23 4.15 4.72 -7.90
N VAL A 24 5.26 4.05 -7.64
CA VAL A 24 5.38 2.60 -7.80
C VAL A 24 6.13 1.99 -6.62
N LEU A 25 5.86 0.71 -6.32
CA LEU A 25 6.66 -0.08 -5.38
C LEU A 25 8.05 -0.31 -5.98
N ALA A 26 9.11 0.09 -5.27
CA ALA A 26 10.47 -0.02 -5.76
C ALA A 26 10.92 -1.49 -5.88
N ASP A 27 10.52 -2.31 -4.89
CA ASP A 27 10.95 -3.71 -4.72
C ASP A 27 9.97 -4.74 -5.31
N ALA A 28 8.90 -4.30 -5.96
CA ALA A 28 7.89 -5.16 -6.56
C ALA A 28 7.69 -4.82 -8.05
N ASP A 29 8.75 -4.86 -8.86
CA ASP A 29 8.73 -4.63 -10.31
C ASP A 29 7.98 -3.35 -10.75
N SER A 30 8.10 -2.28 -9.95
CA SER A 30 7.38 -1.03 -10.21
C SER A 30 5.85 -1.20 -10.22
N PHE A 31 5.32 -2.08 -9.37
CA PHE A 31 3.88 -2.27 -9.20
C PHE A 31 3.19 -0.94 -8.87
N PRO A 32 2.07 -0.59 -9.55
CA PRO A 32 1.40 0.70 -9.34
C PRO A 32 0.92 0.91 -7.90
N VAL A 33 1.25 2.07 -7.36
CA VAL A 33 0.76 2.51 -6.05
C VAL A 33 -0.50 3.34 -6.23
N ASP A 34 -1.44 3.21 -5.30
CA ASP A 34 -2.61 4.07 -5.23
C ASP A 34 -2.18 5.48 -4.78
N ALA A 35 -2.07 6.39 -5.75
CA ALA A 35 -1.66 7.77 -5.52
C ALA A 35 -2.59 8.50 -4.52
N SER A 36 -3.85 8.07 -4.38
CA SER A 36 -4.78 8.64 -3.41
C SER A 36 -4.40 8.33 -1.96
N LYS A 37 -3.59 7.29 -1.73
CA LYS A 37 -3.02 6.95 -0.42
C LYS A 37 -1.71 7.67 -0.14
N VAL A 38 -0.88 7.89 -1.18
CA VAL A 38 0.44 8.53 -1.02
C VAL A 38 0.33 10.04 -0.85
N THR A 39 -0.40 10.71 -1.75
CA THR A 39 -0.42 12.18 -1.84
C THR A 39 -0.79 12.85 -0.51
N PRO A 40 -1.84 12.42 0.21
CA PRO A 40 -2.21 13.02 1.49
C PRO A 40 -1.09 12.95 2.54
N ILE A 41 -0.31 11.86 2.55
CA ILE A 41 0.80 11.69 3.49
C ILE A 41 1.94 12.66 3.18
N LEU A 42 2.28 12.82 1.90
CA LEU A 42 3.33 13.76 1.48
C LEU A 42 2.93 15.21 1.83
N ASP A 43 1.67 15.57 1.61
CA ASP A 43 1.14 16.89 1.93
C ASP A 43 1.18 17.14 3.43
N LYS A 44 0.79 16.16 4.25
CA LYS A 44 0.86 16.24 5.71
C LYS A 44 2.28 16.38 6.22
N ILE A 45 3.24 15.62 5.67
CA ILE A 45 4.67 15.75 6.01
C ILE A 45 5.19 17.14 5.67
N ALA A 46 4.84 17.66 4.49
CA ALA A 46 5.24 19.00 4.06
C ALA A 46 4.59 20.12 4.90
N ALA A 47 3.42 19.87 5.49
CA ALA A 47 2.67 20.83 6.30
C ALA A 47 3.06 20.82 7.80
N ILE A 48 3.99 19.95 8.24
CA ILE A 48 4.43 19.90 9.63
C ILE A 48 4.99 21.27 10.05
N LYS A 49 4.44 21.81 11.15
CA LYS A 49 4.87 23.09 11.75
C LYS A 49 5.75 22.85 12.97
N THR A 50 6.78 23.65 13.13
CA THR A 50 7.74 23.59 14.25
C THR A 50 7.37 24.55 15.40
N ASN A 51 6.11 24.94 15.52
CA ASN A 51 5.63 25.90 16.52
C ASN A 51 5.13 25.27 17.83
N ARG A 52 5.07 23.93 17.90
CA ARG A 52 4.58 23.17 19.08
C ARG A 52 5.69 22.26 19.63
N LEU A 53 6.72 22.85 20.22
CA LEU A 53 7.83 22.12 20.82
C LEU A 53 7.36 21.32 22.05
N VAL A 54 7.73 20.04 22.11
CA VAL A 54 7.44 19.14 23.23
C VAL A 54 8.66 18.96 24.13
N THR A 55 9.81 18.66 23.53
CA THR A 55 11.04 18.34 24.27
C THR A 55 12.26 18.44 23.36
N ARG A 56 13.44 18.45 23.98
CA ARG A 56 14.74 18.31 23.32
C ARG A 56 15.59 17.16 23.90
N THR A 57 15.10 16.45 24.92
CA THR A 57 15.93 15.50 25.68
C THR A 57 15.90 14.10 25.08
N SER A 58 17.07 13.46 25.01
CA SER A 58 17.24 12.09 24.51
C SER A 58 16.34 11.09 25.24
N ASP A 59 16.21 11.21 26.56
CA ASP A 59 15.37 10.34 27.38
C ASP A 59 13.89 10.42 26.99
N SER A 60 13.46 11.59 26.52
CA SER A 60 12.10 11.75 26.03
C SER A 60 11.92 11.16 24.64
N HIS A 61 12.96 11.13 23.79
CA HIS A 61 12.83 10.56 22.44
C HIS A 61 12.38 9.10 22.46
N LYS A 62 12.92 8.28 23.37
CA LYS A 62 12.51 6.87 23.52
C LYS A 62 11.08 6.74 24.03
N ARG A 63 10.73 7.44 25.12
CA ARG A 63 9.35 7.41 25.66
C ARG A 63 8.29 7.87 24.64
N LEU A 64 8.66 8.81 23.78
CA LEU A 64 7.79 9.33 22.73
C LEU A 64 7.87 8.52 21.42
N GLN A 65 8.72 7.50 21.37
CA GLN A 65 8.94 6.63 20.21
C GLN A 65 9.31 7.44 18.95
N VAL A 66 10.28 8.34 19.11
CA VAL A 66 10.88 9.12 18.03
C VAL A 66 12.41 9.02 18.02
N ALA A 67 12.99 8.09 18.78
CA ALA A 67 14.42 7.84 18.78
C ALA A 67 14.84 7.09 17.50
N ALA A 68 16.12 7.14 17.15
CA ALA A 68 16.63 6.45 15.96
C ALA A 68 16.53 4.92 16.05
N ASP A 69 16.54 4.38 17.27
CA ASP A 69 16.44 2.97 17.61
C ASP A 69 15.08 2.56 18.21
N ASP A 70 14.17 3.53 18.42
CA ASP A 70 12.85 3.31 19.00
C ASP A 70 11.86 4.34 18.43
N PHE A 71 11.19 3.95 17.35
CA PHE A 71 10.25 4.79 16.61
C PHE A 71 8.99 4.01 16.22
N LEU A 72 7.81 4.65 16.09
CA LEU A 72 6.66 3.95 15.49
C LEU A 72 6.76 3.83 13.97
N ARG A 73 7.18 4.92 13.31
CA ARG A 73 7.55 4.94 11.89
C ARG A 73 8.82 5.75 11.67
N LYS A 74 9.71 5.24 10.84
CA LYS A 74 10.81 6.00 10.25
C LYS A 74 10.50 6.21 8.78
N VAL A 75 10.43 7.47 8.37
CA VAL A 75 10.12 7.88 7.00
C VAL A 75 11.35 8.54 6.41
N GLU A 76 11.97 7.87 5.45
CA GLU A 76 13.13 8.36 4.70
C GLU A 76 12.63 8.81 3.33
N PHE A 77 12.94 10.05 2.92
CA PHE A 77 12.45 10.57 1.65
C PHE A 77 13.48 11.45 0.94
N THR A 78 13.42 11.41 -0.39
CA THR A 78 14.25 12.24 -1.25
C THR A 78 13.41 13.32 -1.90
N LEU A 79 13.88 14.57 -1.89
CA LEU A 79 13.24 15.69 -2.58
C LEU A 79 13.59 15.68 -4.07
N ALA A 80 12.86 16.47 -4.87
CA ALA A 80 13.18 16.63 -6.29
C ALA A 80 14.57 17.25 -6.53
N SER A 81 15.11 17.97 -5.53
CA SER A 81 16.48 18.48 -5.53
C SER A 81 17.55 17.42 -5.27
N GLY A 82 17.16 16.18 -4.91
CA GLY A 82 18.06 15.12 -4.46
C GLY A 82 18.39 15.16 -2.97
N ALA A 83 17.92 16.15 -2.21
CA ALA A 83 18.12 16.21 -0.76
C ALA A 83 17.37 15.06 -0.07
N ALA A 84 18.08 14.32 0.78
CA ALA A 84 17.53 13.22 1.58
C ALA A 84 17.23 13.69 3.00
N HIS A 85 16.10 13.25 3.55
CA HIS A 85 15.66 13.56 4.90
C HIS A 85 15.06 12.33 5.57
N THR A 86 15.10 12.33 6.90
CA THR A 86 14.48 11.30 7.72
C THR A 86 13.59 11.96 8.77
N LEU A 87 12.37 11.45 8.90
CA LEU A 87 11.38 11.85 9.89
C LEU A 87 11.02 10.64 10.75
N PHE A 88 11.13 10.78 12.06
CA PHE A 88 10.63 9.83 13.04
C PHE A 88 9.24 10.26 13.49
N ILE A 89 8.27 9.35 13.40
CA ILE A 89 6.89 9.53 13.85
C ILE A 89 6.68 8.59 15.02
N GLY A 90 6.18 9.13 16.13
CA GLY A 90 6.06 8.43 17.39
C GLY A 90 4.64 8.38 17.92
N SER A 91 4.53 8.33 19.24
CA SER A 91 3.26 8.20 19.95
C SER A 91 2.37 9.44 19.77
N THR A 92 1.07 9.26 19.98
CA THR A 92 0.04 10.30 19.84
C THR A 92 -0.57 10.61 21.21
N PRO A 93 -0.33 11.80 21.79
CA PRO A 93 -0.99 12.21 23.03
C PRO A 93 -2.44 12.62 22.74
N GLY A 94 -3.36 11.64 22.76
CA GLY A 94 -4.78 11.86 22.50
C GLY A 94 -5.15 11.74 21.02
N THR A 95 -6.22 12.40 20.56
CA THR A 95 -6.83 12.11 19.26
C THR A 95 -6.35 12.97 18.08
N CYS A 96 -5.58 14.04 18.31
CA CYS A 96 -5.34 15.05 17.26
C CYS A 96 -3.90 15.60 17.17
N ALA A 97 -2.89 14.87 17.65
CA ALA A 97 -1.50 15.28 17.47
C ALA A 97 -0.52 14.13 17.64
N THR A 98 0.48 14.01 16.77
CA THR A 98 1.51 12.97 16.85
C THR A 98 2.89 13.58 17.08
N HIS A 99 3.72 12.92 17.89
CA HIS A 99 5.11 13.32 18.08
C HIS A 99 5.90 13.08 16.81
N VAL A 100 6.64 14.09 16.38
CA VAL A 100 7.55 13.99 15.23
C VAL A 100 8.91 14.58 15.55
N ARG A 101 9.97 13.96 15.02
CA ARG A 101 11.36 14.44 15.15
C ARG A 101 12.08 14.23 13.82
N ALA A 102 12.70 15.28 13.30
CA ALA A 102 13.61 15.14 12.16
C ALA A 102 14.93 14.51 12.60
N ASP A 103 15.58 13.74 11.73
CA ASP A 103 16.91 13.22 12.02
C ASP A 103 17.92 14.36 12.23
N GLN A 104 18.97 14.07 13.02
CA GLN A 104 19.97 15.04 13.48
C GLN A 104 19.44 16.22 14.30
N GLN A 105 18.13 16.28 14.60
CA GLN A 105 17.54 17.29 15.47
C GLN A 105 17.14 16.71 16.83
N SER A 106 17.26 17.54 17.86
CA SER A 106 16.86 17.19 19.23
C SER A 106 15.38 17.49 19.48
N GLU A 107 14.84 18.46 18.76
CA GLU A 107 13.48 18.98 18.90
C GLU A 107 12.43 17.96 18.48
N VAL A 108 11.51 17.68 19.40
CA VAL A 108 10.29 16.93 19.11
C VAL A 108 9.13 17.92 19.03
N PHE A 109 8.33 17.82 17.98
CA PHE A 109 7.15 18.67 17.77
C PHE A 109 5.86 17.85 17.75
N LEU A 110 4.72 18.53 17.90
CA LEU A 110 3.40 17.96 17.64
C LEU A 110 2.92 18.31 16.23
N ALA A 111 2.69 17.28 15.41
CA ALA A 111 2.02 17.39 14.11
C ALA A 111 0.53 17.07 14.26
N SER A 112 -0.36 18.00 13.90
CA SER A 112 -1.81 17.89 14.18
C SER A 112 -2.56 16.91 13.26
N ASP A 113 -2.07 16.67 12.04
CA ASP A 113 -2.83 15.96 11.00
C ASP A 113 -2.13 14.71 10.48
N LEU A 114 -1.01 14.32 11.09
CA LEU A 114 -0.23 13.14 10.71
C LEU A 114 -0.40 12.04 11.77
N SER A 115 -0.81 10.84 11.37
CA SER A 115 -0.93 9.67 12.24
C SER A 115 0.10 8.61 11.85
N SER A 116 0.63 7.86 12.81
CA SER A 116 1.52 6.73 12.51
C SER A 116 0.79 5.57 11.80
N TYR A 117 -0.53 5.47 11.98
CA TYR A 117 -1.36 4.41 11.39
C TYR A 117 -1.62 4.56 9.90
N GLU A 118 -1.62 5.80 9.38
CA GLU A 118 -1.78 6.07 7.95
C GLU A 118 -0.46 5.95 7.17
N VAL A 119 0.67 5.94 7.87
CA VAL A 119 2.00 5.78 7.29
C VAL A 119 2.40 4.30 7.38
N GLY A 120 1.81 3.47 6.52
CA GLY A 120 2.03 2.01 6.56
C GLY A 120 3.42 1.58 6.06
N ALA A 121 4.03 0.61 6.75
CA ALA A 121 5.33 0.04 6.37
C ALA A 121 5.23 -1.21 5.48
N GLN A 122 4.03 -1.53 4.98
CA GLN A 122 3.75 -2.70 4.14
C GLN A 122 3.18 -2.29 2.79
N GLU A 123 3.47 -3.05 1.73
CA GLU A 123 2.98 -2.81 0.37
C GLU A 123 1.46 -2.66 0.28
N THR A 124 0.72 -3.50 1.01
CA THR A 124 -0.76 -3.50 1.07
C THR A 124 -1.35 -2.18 1.55
N SER A 125 -0.56 -1.37 2.28
CA SER A 125 -0.95 -0.04 2.71
C SER A 125 -1.05 0.93 1.53
N TRP A 126 -0.32 0.69 0.44
CA TRP A 126 -0.12 1.64 -0.65
C TRP A 126 -0.80 1.20 -1.94
N ILE A 127 -1.06 -0.08 -2.14
CA ILE A 127 -1.71 -0.58 -3.36
C ILE A 127 -3.23 -0.60 -3.23
N LYS A 128 -3.91 -0.54 -4.38
CA LYS A 128 -5.33 -0.92 -4.47
C LYS A 128 -5.38 -2.44 -4.65
N THR A 129 -5.90 -3.15 -3.66
CA THR A 129 -6.00 -4.62 -3.70
C THR A 129 -7.05 -5.10 -4.69
N THR A 130 -7.98 -4.25 -5.12
CA THR A 130 -8.94 -4.57 -6.17
C THR A 130 -8.39 -4.16 -7.54
N TYR A 131 -7.82 -5.13 -8.27
CA TYR A 131 -7.21 -4.89 -9.58
C TYR A 131 -8.27 -4.78 -10.69
N VAL A 132 -9.32 -5.59 -10.61
CA VAL A 132 -10.47 -5.58 -11.53
C VAL A 132 -11.74 -5.76 -10.69
N SER A 133 -12.73 -4.90 -10.93
CA SER A 133 -14.07 -5.00 -10.35
C SER A 133 -15.07 -4.86 -11.48
N ILE A 134 -15.38 -5.98 -12.15
CA ILE A 134 -16.41 -6.04 -13.19
C ILE A 134 -17.69 -6.54 -12.52
N THR A 135 -18.80 -5.85 -12.71
CA THR A 135 -20.08 -6.35 -12.19
C THR A 135 -20.47 -7.63 -12.94
N GLN A 136 -21.06 -8.60 -12.25
CA GLN A 136 -21.45 -9.86 -12.89
C GLN A 136 -22.39 -9.63 -14.08
N THR A 137 -23.15 -8.52 -14.09
CA THR A 137 -24.03 -8.11 -15.19
C THR A 137 -23.26 -7.74 -16.46
N GLU A 138 -22.14 -7.03 -16.34
CA GLU A 138 -21.30 -6.57 -17.47
C GLU A 138 -20.43 -7.68 -18.05
N MET A 139 -20.14 -8.73 -17.27
CA MET A 139 -19.33 -9.85 -17.75
C MET A 139 -20.14 -10.73 -18.70
N ILE A 140 -19.66 -10.85 -19.95
CA ILE A 140 -20.26 -11.70 -20.99
C ILE A 140 -19.48 -13.01 -21.23
N GLY A 141 -18.24 -13.09 -20.74
CA GLY A 141 -17.38 -14.26 -20.87
C GLY A 141 -16.20 -14.24 -19.90
N LEU A 142 -15.69 -15.42 -19.54
CA LEU A 142 -14.54 -15.61 -18.66
C LEU A 142 -13.69 -16.77 -19.23
N THR A 143 -12.40 -16.55 -19.42
CA THR A 143 -11.45 -17.62 -19.77
C THR A 143 -10.39 -17.73 -18.67
N VAL A 144 -10.22 -18.93 -18.11
CA VAL A 144 -9.22 -19.24 -17.08
C VAL A 144 -8.25 -20.26 -17.65
N THR A 145 -6.99 -19.90 -17.77
CA THR A 145 -5.92 -20.80 -18.22
C THR A 145 -4.92 -21.01 -17.09
N ASN A 146 -4.60 -22.27 -16.83
CA ASN A 146 -3.51 -22.65 -15.93
C ASN A 146 -2.69 -23.80 -16.55
N ILE A 147 -1.68 -24.29 -15.84
CA ILE A 147 -0.81 -25.38 -16.33
C ILE A 147 -1.57 -26.69 -16.61
N THR A 148 -2.79 -26.83 -16.08
CA THR A 148 -3.63 -28.04 -16.22
C THR A 148 -4.66 -27.92 -17.35
N GLY A 149 -4.82 -26.73 -17.96
CA GLY A 149 -5.70 -26.50 -19.10
C GLY A 149 -6.43 -25.17 -19.08
N THR A 150 -7.40 -25.04 -19.98
CA THR A 150 -8.23 -23.85 -20.15
C THR A 150 -9.69 -24.17 -19.88
N LEU A 151 -10.34 -23.30 -19.12
CA LEU A 151 -11.79 -23.25 -18.94
C LEU A 151 -12.31 -21.98 -19.60
N GLN A 152 -13.37 -22.10 -20.40
CA GLN A 152 -14.02 -20.97 -21.04
C GLN A 152 -15.50 -20.96 -20.71
N PHE A 153 -16.00 -19.80 -20.29
CA PHE A 153 -17.39 -19.56 -19.96
C PHE A 153 -17.93 -18.39 -20.77
N SER A 154 -19.20 -18.46 -21.15
CA SER A 154 -19.94 -17.36 -21.79
C SER A 154 -21.36 -17.30 -21.24
N LYS A 155 -22.03 -16.16 -21.38
CA LYS A 155 -23.48 -16.08 -21.14
C LYS A 155 -24.24 -16.48 -22.40
N ASP A 156 -25.25 -17.30 -22.24
CA ASP A 156 -26.23 -17.57 -23.30
C ASP A 156 -27.17 -16.38 -23.52
N VAL A 157 -28.07 -16.52 -24.50
CA VAL A 157 -29.06 -15.49 -24.85
C VAL A 157 -30.06 -15.17 -23.73
N SER A 158 -30.16 -16.02 -22.70
CA SER A 158 -30.98 -15.81 -21.51
C SER A 158 -30.22 -15.14 -20.35
N GLY A 159 -28.90 -14.94 -20.52
CA GLY A 159 -28.00 -14.40 -19.51
C GLY A 159 -27.46 -15.45 -18.52
N ALA A 160 -27.72 -16.75 -18.77
CA ALA A 160 -27.21 -17.83 -17.96
C ALA A 160 -25.78 -18.20 -18.37
N TRP A 161 -24.92 -18.49 -17.39
CA TRP A 161 -23.54 -18.90 -17.65
C TRP A 161 -23.47 -20.34 -18.18
N MET A 162 -22.81 -20.50 -19.32
CA MET A 162 -22.48 -21.79 -19.95
C MET A 162 -20.98 -22.02 -19.92
N LEU A 163 -20.58 -23.29 -19.88
CA LEU A 163 -19.20 -23.73 -20.04
C LEU A 163 -18.99 -24.15 -21.49
N ASP A 164 -18.16 -23.41 -22.21
CA ASP A 164 -17.92 -23.60 -23.64
C ASP A 164 -16.86 -24.68 -23.89
N VAL A 165 -15.86 -24.78 -23.01
CA VAL A 165 -14.73 -25.72 -23.14
C VAL A 165 -14.38 -26.34 -21.79
N LEU A 166 -14.40 -27.67 -21.72
CA LEU A 166 -13.94 -28.47 -20.59
C LEU A 166 -12.45 -28.82 -20.76
N PRO A 167 -11.62 -28.82 -19.69
CA PRO A 167 -10.37 -29.56 -19.69
C PRO A 167 -10.68 -31.04 -19.90
N ALA A 168 -9.71 -31.79 -20.42
CA ALA A 168 -9.87 -33.20 -20.80
C ALA A 168 -10.36 -34.15 -19.68
N ARG A 169 -10.54 -33.66 -18.44
CA ARG A 169 -11.19 -34.38 -17.34
C ARG A 169 -12.22 -33.47 -16.64
N GLY A 170 -13.44 -34.00 -16.51
CA GLY A 170 -14.69 -33.25 -16.29
C GLY A 170 -14.79 -32.41 -15.01
N ALA A 171 -15.32 -31.20 -15.17
CA ALA A 171 -15.65 -30.27 -14.09
C ALA A 171 -17.09 -30.49 -13.58
N ARG A 172 -17.32 -30.32 -12.26
CA ARG A 172 -18.64 -30.43 -11.62
C ARG A 172 -19.37 -29.07 -11.63
N HIS A 173 -20.65 -29.06 -12.04
CA HIS A 173 -21.48 -27.86 -12.23
C HIS A 173 -21.53 -26.87 -11.04
N GLY A 174 -21.45 -27.33 -9.78
CA GLY A 174 -21.49 -26.44 -8.61
C GLY A 174 -20.25 -25.55 -8.40
N ALA A 175 -19.13 -25.84 -9.06
CA ALA A 175 -17.90 -25.07 -8.95
C ALA A 175 -17.91 -23.78 -9.81
N VAL A 176 -18.81 -23.69 -10.79
CA VAL A 176 -18.80 -22.64 -11.82
C VAL A 176 -19.20 -21.27 -11.26
N THR A 177 -20.30 -21.19 -10.51
CA THR A 177 -20.76 -19.92 -9.93
C THR A 177 -19.77 -19.37 -8.91
N SER A 178 -19.13 -20.25 -8.12
CA SER A 178 -18.11 -19.84 -7.16
C SER A 178 -16.83 -19.34 -7.87
N LEU A 179 -16.40 -20.02 -8.94
CA LEU A 179 -15.26 -19.61 -9.74
C LEU A 179 -15.50 -18.27 -10.45
N VAL A 180 -16.70 -18.05 -11.01
CA VAL A 180 -17.07 -16.77 -11.64
C VAL A 180 -17.08 -15.64 -10.62
N SER A 181 -17.64 -15.86 -9.43
CA SER A 181 -17.65 -14.85 -8.36
C SER A 181 -16.25 -14.53 -7.80
N GLN A 182 -15.36 -15.52 -7.76
CA GLN A 182 -13.95 -15.33 -7.38
C GLN A 182 -13.15 -14.63 -8.49
N ALA A 183 -13.39 -14.95 -9.76
CA ALA A 183 -12.77 -14.28 -10.89
C ALA A 183 -13.28 -12.85 -11.12
N ALA A 184 -14.51 -12.54 -10.69
CA ALA A 184 -15.03 -11.18 -10.70
C ALA A 184 -14.39 -10.28 -9.62
N ASN A 185 -13.78 -10.89 -8.60
CA ASN A 185 -13.13 -10.20 -7.48
C ASN A 185 -11.70 -10.72 -7.31
N VAL A 186 -10.82 -10.41 -8.27
CA VAL A 186 -9.41 -10.77 -8.16
C VAL A 186 -8.70 -9.78 -7.25
N THR A 187 -8.26 -10.28 -6.10
CA THR A 187 -7.32 -9.60 -5.23
C THR A 187 -5.93 -10.22 -5.42
N PRO A 188 -4.87 -9.44 -5.72
CA PRO A 188 -3.52 -9.97 -5.69
C PRO A 188 -3.22 -10.45 -4.26
N ALA A 189 -2.80 -11.70 -4.11
CA ALA A 189 -2.37 -12.24 -2.82
C ALA A 189 -1.10 -11.54 -2.30
N GLN A 190 -0.30 -11.01 -3.22
CA GLN A 190 0.91 -10.19 -3.07
C GLN A 190 1.10 -9.40 -4.37
N ALA A 191 1.91 -8.33 -4.36
CA ALA A 191 2.33 -7.69 -5.61
C ALA A 191 3.04 -8.76 -6.46
N ALA A 192 2.47 -9.07 -7.62
CA ALA A 192 3.01 -10.10 -8.50
C ALA A 192 4.26 -9.54 -9.19
N GLY A 193 5.43 -9.84 -8.62
CA GLY A 193 6.70 -9.71 -9.35
C GLY A 193 6.72 -10.74 -10.48
N GLN A 194 7.02 -10.31 -11.70
CA GLN A 194 7.17 -11.25 -12.81
C GLN A 194 8.53 -11.94 -12.66
N ALA A 195 8.50 -13.26 -12.47
CA ALA A 195 9.70 -14.08 -12.58
C ALA A 195 10.31 -13.88 -13.98
N GLY A 196 11.56 -13.40 -14.00
CA GLY A 196 12.36 -13.22 -15.22
C GLY A 196 12.80 -14.51 -15.88
#